data_AF-A0A9D5R0I6-F1
#
_entry.id   AF-A0A9D5R0I6-F1
#
_cell.length_a   1.000
_cell.length_b   1.000
_cell.length_c   1.000
_cell.angle_alpha   90.00
_cell.angle_beta   90.00
_cell.angle_gamma   90.00
#
_symmetry.space_group_name_H-M   'P 1'
#
loop_
_entity.id
_entity.type
_entity.pdbx_description
1 polymer ?
#
loop_
_entity_poly.entity_id
_entity_poly.type
_entity_poly.pdbx_seq_one_letter_code
_entity_poly.pdbx_strand_id
1 'polypeptide(L)'
;MKKLHFLFAFILALSSFALRAEIPVPLIDEETIDDPKKERPRSRPMMQWCTIDTDARTITTTLPLPVLTYYIIDESEAVIMASDSAEEFADGVATLPAGAYTLRLVTAESAYTGPLDIQ
;
A
#
# COMPACT_ATOMS: atom_id res chain seq x y z
N MET A 1 39.90 -20.88 -31.58
CA MET A 1 39.32 -21.76 -30.54
C MET A 1 40.12 -21.61 -29.26
N LYS A 2 39.52 -21.02 -28.21
CA LYS A 2 39.59 -21.41 -26.78
C LYS A 2 39.08 -20.23 -25.95
N LYS A 3 37.85 -20.42 -25.45
CA LYS A 3 37.17 -19.61 -24.45
C LYS A 3 37.96 -19.67 -23.14
N LEU A 4 38.06 -18.57 -22.41
CA LEU A 4 38.25 -18.62 -20.97
C LEU A 4 37.38 -17.55 -20.33
N HIS A 5 36.38 -18.03 -19.60
CA HIS A 5 35.45 -17.23 -18.81
C HIS A 5 36.18 -16.77 -17.55
N PHE A 6 35.99 -15.52 -17.13
CA PHE A 6 36.02 -15.21 -15.71
C PHE A 6 34.77 -14.41 -15.35
N LEU A 7 33.94 -15.13 -14.60
CA LEU A 7 32.65 -14.78 -14.05
C LEU A 7 32.82 -13.60 -13.07
N PHE A 8 32.19 -12.46 -13.36
CA PHE A 8 32.06 -11.39 -12.37
C PHE A 8 30.97 -11.82 -11.39
N ALA A 9 31.36 -12.30 -10.22
CA ALA A 9 30.44 -12.56 -9.12
C ALA A 9 29.95 -11.22 -8.57
N PHE A 10 28.80 -10.77 -9.06
CA PHE A 10 28.09 -9.62 -8.52
C PHE A 10 27.33 -10.08 -7.27
N ILE A 11 28.03 -10.05 -6.13
CA ILE A 11 27.40 -10.18 -4.82
C ILE A 11 26.83 -8.80 -4.50
N LEU A 12 25.53 -8.62 -4.75
CA LEU A 12 24.78 -7.49 -4.19
C LEU A 12 23.78 -8.05 -3.19
N ALA A 13 23.90 -7.51 -1.98
CA ALA A 13 23.20 -7.92 -0.79
C ALA A 13 21.67 -7.99 -1.02
N LEU A 14 21.04 -9.09 -0.61
CA LEU A 14 19.62 -9.10 -0.30
C LEU A 14 19.42 -8.26 0.98
N SER A 15 19.35 -6.94 0.84
CA SER A 15 18.64 -6.13 1.82
C SER A 15 17.16 -6.32 1.53
N SER A 16 16.44 -6.99 2.40
CA SER A 16 15.00 -7.13 2.27
C SER A 16 14.36 -5.73 2.30
N PHE A 17 13.77 -5.29 1.19
CA PHE A 17 13.11 -4.00 1.07
C PHE A 17 11.63 -4.20 1.38
N ALA A 18 11.28 -4.23 2.67
CA ALA A 18 9.88 -4.16 3.07
C ALA A 18 9.44 -2.69 3.11
N LEU A 19 8.59 -2.28 2.16
CA LEU A 19 7.99 -0.95 2.12
C LEU A 19 6.74 -0.93 3.00
N ARG A 20 6.81 -0.18 4.10
CA ARG A 20 5.69 -0.03 5.03
C ARG A 20 4.96 1.29 4.77
N ALA A 21 3.69 1.22 4.35
CA ALA A 21 2.81 2.38 4.28
C ALA A 21 1.92 2.45 5.53
N GLU A 22 1.94 3.59 6.22
CA GLU A 22 0.93 3.88 7.24
C GLU A 22 -0.24 4.58 6.56
N ILE A 23 -1.41 3.94 6.51
CA ILE A 23 -2.61 4.51 5.90
C ILE A 23 -3.48 5.13 7.01
N PRO A 24 -3.48 6.47 7.20
CA PRO A 24 -4.43 7.10 8.10
C PRO A 24 -5.83 7.03 7.48
N VAL A 25 -6.71 6.22 8.07
CA VAL A 25 -8.11 6.14 7.62
C VAL A 25 -8.95 7.14 8.40
N PRO A 26 -9.61 8.11 7.72
CA PRO A 26 -10.57 8.96 8.39
C PRO A 26 -11.76 8.12 8.86
N LEU A 27 -12.18 8.33 10.10
CA LEU A 27 -13.45 7.80 10.59
C LEU A 27 -14.55 8.35 9.69
N ILE A 28 -15.25 7.45 8.98
CA ILE A 28 -16.53 7.79 8.38
C ILE A 28 -17.47 8.00 9.57
N ASP A 29 -17.70 9.25 9.92
CA ASP A 29 -18.82 9.59 10.80
C ASP A 29 -20.08 9.24 10.02
N GLU A 30 -20.68 8.09 10.30
CA GLU A 30 -22.08 7.80 9.97
C GLU A 30 -22.93 8.82 10.73
N GLU A 31 -23.06 10.03 10.18
CA GLU A 31 -23.97 11.04 10.67
C GLU A 31 -25.38 10.61 10.26
N THR A 32 -25.96 9.74 11.07
CA THR A 32 -27.41 9.71 11.22
C THR A 32 -27.69 9.46 12.69
N ILE A 33 -28.21 10.49 13.36
CA ILE A 33 -29.35 10.46 14.31
C ILE A 33 -29.19 11.64 15.27
N ASP A 34 -30.16 12.54 15.14
CA ASP A 34 -30.45 13.73 15.93
C ASP A 34 -30.92 13.35 17.35
N ASP A 35 -30.06 12.72 18.16
CA ASP A 35 -30.34 12.40 19.57
C ASP A 35 -29.36 13.13 20.51
N PRO A 36 -29.80 14.21 21.19
CA PRO A 36 -28.95 15.08 21.99
C PRO A 36 -28.47 14.46 23.32
N LYS A 37 -28.77 13.18 23.63
CA LYS A 37 -28.42 12.55 24.91
C LYS A 37 -27.51 11.33 24.85
N LYS A 38 -27.04 10.89 23.68
CA LYS A 38 -26.08 9.78 23.61
C LYS A 38 -24.66 10.30 23.79
N GLU A 39 -24.06 10.08 24.96
CA GLU A 39 -22.61 10.24 25.13
C GLU A 39 -21.92 9.40 24.05
N ARG A 40 -21.29 10.08 23.08
CA ARG A 40 -20.54 9.42 22.02
C ARG A 40 -19.43 8.62 22.70
N PRO A 41 -19.36 7.28 22.56
CA PRO A 41 -18.13 6.59 22.85
C PRO A 41 -17.07 7.28 22.01
N ARG A 42 -16.04 7.85 22.62
CA ARG A 42 -14.88 8.35 21.87
C ARG A 42 -14.15 7.12 21.33
N SER A 43 -14.72 6.48 20.30
CA SER A 43 -14.03 5.50 19.48
C SER A 43 -12.83 6.23 18.92
N ARG A 44 -11.65 5.92 19.47
CA ARG A 44 -10.40 6.34 18.83
C ARG A 44 -10.47 5.84 17.37
N PRO A 45 -10.05 6.64 16.38
CA PRO A 45 -9.90 6.14 15.03
C PRO A 45 -9.13 4.81 15.08
N MET A 46 -9.75 3.73 14.59
CA MET A 46 -9.02 2.48 14.42
C MET A 46 -8.02 2.73 13.30
N MET A 47 -6.75 2.87 13.67
CA MET A 47 -5.67 3.06 12.72
C MET A 47 -5.52 1.76 11.92
N GLN A 48 -5.89 1.81 10.64
CA GLN A 48 -5.69 0.71 9.72
C GLN A 48 -4.29 0.82 9.11
N TRP A 49 -3.65 -0.29 8.79
CA TRP A 49 -2.32 -0.30 8.17
C TRP A 49 -2.31 -1.17 6.92
N CYS A 50 -1.33 -0.90 6.04
CA CYS A 50 -1.07 -1.69 4.85
C CYS A 50 0.44 -1.84 4.66
N THR A 51 0.92 -3.07 4.56
CA THR A 51 2.32 -3.35 4.27
C THR A 51 2.42 -3.95 2.88
N ILE A 52 3.31 -3.41 2.05
CA ILE A 52 3.64 -3.94 0.73
C ILE A 52 5.02 -4.57 0.84
N ASP A 53 5.08 -5.89 0.77
CA ASP A 53 6.33 -6.64 0.74
C ASP A 53 6.64 -6.97 -0.72
N THR A 54 7.56 -6.21 -1.32
CA THR A 54 7.97 -6.38 -2.72
C THR A 54 8.81 -7.62 -2.94
N ASP A 55 9.50 -8.12 -1.91
CA ASP A 55 10.33 -9.32 -2.00
C ASP A 55 9.48 -10.59 -1.92
N ALA A 56 8.53 -10.62 -0.98
CA ALA A 56 7.58 -11.71 -0.84
C ALA A 56 6.42 -11.62 -1.85
N ARG A 57 6.29 -10.48 -2.55
CA ARG A 57 5.22 -10.17 -3.51
C ARG A 57 3.84 -10.29 -2.86
N THR A 58 3.71 -9.72 -1.66
CA THR A 58 2.49 -9.79 -0.85
C THR A 58 2.07 -8.43 -0.32
N ILE A 59 0.77 -8.29 -0.05
CA ILE A 59 0.20 -7.12 0.60
C ILE A 59 -0.59 -7.60 1.81
N THR A 60 -0.32 -7.01 2.96
CA THR A 60 -1.04 -7.31 4.21
C THR A 60 -1.71 -6.06 4.73
N THR A 61 -2.98 -6.16 5.12
CA THR A 61 -3.73 -5.01 5.66
C THR A 61 -4.71 -5.41 6.76
N THR A 62 -5.05 -4.45 7.63
CA THR A 62 -6.13 -4.59 8.62
C THR A 62 -7.47 -4.08 8.15
N LEU A 63 -7.64 -3.81 6.85
CA LEU A 63 -8.97 -3.48 6.32
C LEU A 63 -9.96 -4.60 6.67
N PRO A 64 -11.19 -4.27 7.08
CA PRO A 64 -12.18 -5.25 7.49
C PRO A 64 -12.72 -6.08 6.32
N LEU A 65 -12.58 -5.57 5.09
CA LEU A 65 -13.05 -6.19 3.87
C LEU A 65 -11.88 -6.51 2.93
N PRO A 66 -12.03 -7.56 2.09
CA PRO A 66 -11.06 -7.85 1.05
C PRO A 66 -10.84 -6.65 0.11
N VAL A 67 -9.58 -6.38 -0.20
CA VAL A 67 -9.22 -5.40 -1.23
C VAL A 67 -9.44 -6.03 -2.59
N LEU A 68 -10.18 -5.32 -3.45
CA LEU A 68 -10.50 -5.71 -4.82
C LEU A 68 -9.55 -5.04 -5.82
N THR A 69 -9.05 -3.85 -5.51
CA THR A 69 -8.15 -3.12 -6.41
C THR A 69 -7.20 -2.23 -5.63
N TYR A 70 -5.95 -2.20 -6.07
CA TYR A 70 -4.86 -1.40 -5.55
C TYR A 70 -4.49 -0.34 -6.58
N TYR A 71 -4.18 0.88 -6.14
CA TYR A 71 -3.70 1.95 -7.00
C TYR A 71 -2.49 2.66 -6.39
N ILE A 72 -1.59 3.11 -7.26
CA ILE A 72 -0.60 4.13 -6.94
C ILE A 72 -0.96 5.41 -7.68
N ILE A 73 -0.99 6.51 -6.94
CA ILE A 73 -1.26 7.86 -7.41
C ILE A 73 0.00 8.69 -7.16
N ASP A 74 0.44 9.44 -8.17
CA ASP A 74 1.60 10.33 -8.06
C ASP A 74 1.25 11.69 -7.42
N GLU A 75 2.26 12.55 -7.25
CA GLU A 75 2.08 13.91 -6.71
C GLU A 75 1.21 14.82 -7.58
N SER A 76 1.00 14.49 -8.85
CA SER A 76 0.11 15.21 -9.77
C SER A 76 -1.33 14.69 -9.73
N GLU A 77 -1.65 13.85 -8.73
CA GLU A 77 -2.93 13.17 -8.55
C GLU A 77 -3.30 12.21 -9.70
N ALA A 78 -2.32 11.81 -10.52
CA ALA A 78 -2.53 10.87 -11.61
C ALA A 78 -2.36 9.43 -11.13
N VAL A 79 -3.29 8.55 -11.52
CA VAL A 79 -3.15 7.10 -11.31
C VAL A 79 -2.08 6.59 -12.27
N ILE A 80 -0.95 6.16 -11.73
CA ILE A 80 0.17 5.62 -12.51
C ILE A 80 0.23 4.09 -12.47
N MET A 81 -0.51 3.47 -11.55
CA MET A 81 -0.59 2.03 -11.40
C MET A 81 -1.97 1.62 -10.87
N ALA A 82 -2.48 0.50 -11.39
CA ALA A 82 -3.67 -0.16 -10.88
C ALA A 82 -3.55 -1.68 -11.07
N SER A 83 -3.96 -2.47 -10.09
CA SER A 83 -4.04 -3.93 -10.22
C SER A 83 -5.07 -4.50 -9.25
N ASP A 84 -5.69 -5.62 -9.61
CA ASP A 84 -6.54 -6.45 -8.74
C ASP A 84 -5.76 -7.62 -8.11
N SER A 85 -4.49 -7.83 -8.52
CA SER A 85 -3.58 -8.83 -7.99
C SER A 85 -2.56 -8.19 -7.04
N ALA A 86 -2.52 -8.68 -5.80
CA ALA A 86 -1.55 -8.20 -4.81
C ALA A 86 -0.09 -8.48 -5.24
N GLU A 87 0.14 -9.61 -5.92
CA GLU A 87 1.46 -10.01 -6.40
C GLU A 87 1.95 -9.09 -7.52
N GLU A 88 1.12 -8.85 -8.54
CA GLU A 88 1.45 -7.95 -9.65
C GLU A 88 1.59 -6.50 -9.18
N PHE A 89 0.77 -6.09 -8.21
CA PHE A 89 0.88 -4.76 -7.62
C PHE A 89 2.21 -4.57 -6.88
N ALA A 90 2.60 -5.55 -6.05
CA ALA A 90 3.87 -5.51 -5.33
C ALA A 90 5.07 -5.45 -6.30
N ASP A 91 5.04 -6.24 -7.38
CA ASP A 91 6.07 -6.17 -8.43
C ASP A 91 6.10 -4.80 -9.11
N GLY A 92 4.94 -4.24 -9.43
CA GLY A 92 4.83 -2.91 -10.01
C GLY A 92 5.48 -1.86 -9.09
N VAL A 93 5.13 -1.88 -7.80
CA VAL A 93 5.68 -0.96 -6.79
C VAL A 93 7.21 -1.07 -6.71
N ALA A 94 7.77 -2.28 -6.82
CA ALA A 94 9.22 -2.50 -6.82
C ALA A 94 9.96 -1.83 -8.01
N THR A 95 9.25 -1.48 -9.08
CA THR A 95 9.83 -0.82 -10.26
C THR A 95 9.69 0.71 -10.25
N LEU A 96 8.92 1.25 -9.31
CA LEU A 96 8.72 2.70 -9.22
C LEU A 96 9.99 3.39 -8.71
N PRO A 97 10.29 4.61 -9.22
CA PRO A 97 11.33 5.45 -8.63
C PRO A 97 11.08 5.71 -7.15
N ALA A 98 12.14 5.91 -6.39
CA ALA A 98 12.03 6.43 -5.03
C ALA A 98 11.31 7.80 -5.05
N GLY A 99 10.38 7.99 -4.13
CA GLY A 99 9.50 9.16 -4.12
C GLY A 99 8.29 9.01 -3.22
N ALA A 100 7.55 10.10 -3.08
CA ALA A 100 6.29 10.14 -2.34
C ALA A 100 5.13 9.83 -3.28
N TYR A 101 4.28 8.91 -2.87
CA TYR A 101 3.10 8.47 -3.60
C TYR A 101 1.89 8.39 -2.66
N THR A 102 0.71 8.25 -3.24
CA THR A 102 -0.50 7.88 -2.52
C THR A 102 -0.91 6.46 -2.92
N LEU A 103 -1.02 5.59 -1.91
CA LEU A 103 -1.61 4.26 -2.04
C LEU A 103 -3.12 4.37 -1.86
N ARG A 104 -3.90 3.83 -2.80
CA ARG A 104 -5.35 3.69 -2.66
C ARG A 104 -5.76 2.23 -2.74
N LEU A 105 -6.50 1.76 -1.75
CA LEU A 105 -7.07 0.43 -1.64
C LEU A 105 -8.58 0.52 -1.80
N VAL A 106 -9.16 -0.23 -2.74
CA VAL A 106 -10.60 -0.26 -2.98
C VAL A 106 -11.16 -1.60 -2.55
N THR A 107 -12.19 -1.55 -1.71
CA THR A 107 -12.98 -2.71 -1.26
C THR A 107 -14.37 -2.66 -1.90
N ALA A 108 -15.24 -3.63 -1.59
CA ALA A 108 -16.62 -3.63 -2.08
C ALA A 108 -17.45 -2.42 -1.60
N GLU A 109 -17.09 -1.82 -0.46
CA GLU A 109 -17.91 -0.79 0.21
C GLU A 109 -17.23 0.58 0.27
N SER A 110 -15.90 0.63 0.19
CA SER A 110 -15.15 1.86 0.47
C SER A 110 -13.78 1.86 -0.21
N ALA A 111 -13.24 3.07 -0.37
CA ALA A 111 -11.86 3.31 -0.77
C ALA A 111 -11.07 3.93 0.37
N TYR A 112 -9.83 3.47 0.57
CA TYR A 112 -8.93 3.88 1.62
C TYR A 112 -7.65 4.42 0.98
N THR A 113 -7.22 5.61 1.36
CA THR A 113 -6.02 6.27 0.81
C THR A 113 -5.03 6.58 1.90
N GLY A 114 -3.74 6.38 1.63
CA GLY A 114 -2.67 6.75 2.55
C GLY A 114 -1.37 7.06 1.83
N PRO A 115 -0.47 7.81 2.48
CA PRO A 115 0.85 8.07 1.92
C PRO A 115 1.65 6.76 1.80
N LEU A 116 2.45 6.68 0.75
CA LEU A 116 3.42 5.62 0.51
C LEU A 116 4.72 6.29 0.07
N ASP A 117 5.76 6.17 0.89
CA ASP A 117 7.10 6.60 0.52
C ASP A 117 7.91 5.40 0.02
N ILE A 118 8.41 5.49 -1.20
CA ILE A 118 9.30 4.50 -1.82
C ILE A 118 10.75 4.98 -1.64
N GLN A 119 11.62 4.11 -1.10
CA GLN A 119 13.03 4.40 -0.78
C GLN A 119 14.00 3.75 -1.76
#